data_AF-A0A5B0B0T0-F1
#
_entry.id   AF-A0A5B0B0T0-F1
#
_cell.length_a   1.000
_cell.length_b   1.000
_cell.length_c   1.000
_cell.angle_alpha   90.00
_cell.angle_beta   90.00
_cell.angle_gamma   90.00
#
_symmetry.space_group_name_H-M   'P 1'
#
loop_
_entity.id
_entity.type
_entity.pdbx_description
1 polymer ?
#
loop_
_entity_poly.entity_id
_entity_poly.type
_entity_poly.pdbx_seq_one_letter_code
_entity_poly.pdbx_strand_id
1 'polypeptide(L)'
;MAQQATPVRAARLGRVFGTEPTAVSGVVLLLPGGEETSVRRPSPMLAAASVRALGRRLARTGAAEGLAVHVVHYRYRGWNGSEAHPARDAAWAADEVVRRYGDVPVCLAGVDMGGR
;
A
#
# COMPACT_ATOMS: atom_id res chain seq x y z
N MET A 1 12.15 -29.62 -21.67
CA MET A 1 11.34 -28.38 -21.74
C MET A 1 10.86 -28.04 -20.33
N ALA A 2 11.66 -27.34 -19.53
CA ALA A 2 11.23 -26.92 -18.19
C ALA A 2 10.38 -25.66 -18.34
N GLN A 3 9.07 -25.77 -18.09
CA GLN A 3 8.19 -24.63 -17.93
C GLN A 3 8.64 -23.86 -16.68
N GLN A 4 9.43 -22.81 -16.86
CA GLN A 4 9.70 -21.84 -15.81
C GLN A 4 8.37 -21.16 -15.49
N ALA A 5 7.75 -21.54 -14.37
CA ALA A 5 6.60 -20.85 -13.82
C ALA A 5 6.98 -19.37 -13.65
N THR A 6 6.31 -18.50 -14.42
CA THR A 6 6.53 -17.06 -14.30
C THR A 6 6.17 -16.65 -12.87
N PRO A 7 7.04 -15.95 -12.12
CA PRO A 7 6.74 -15.59 -10.75
C PRO A 7 5.43 -14.79 -10.72
N VAL A 8 4.47 -15.28 -9.94
CA VAL A 8 3.17 -14.63 -9.76
C VAL A 8 3.42 -13.22 -9.23
N ARG A 9 2.89 -12.21 -9.92
CA ARG A 9 3.01 -10.82 -9.47
C ARG A 9 2.24 -10.68 -8.16
N ALA A 10 2.95 -10.36 -7.08
CA ALA A 10 2.38 -10.16 -5.75
C ALA A 10 2.41 -8.68 -5.35
N ALA A 11 1.33 -8.24 -4.72
CA ALA A 11 1.28 -6.97 -4.01
C ALA A 11 2.22 -7.05 -2.81
N ARG A 12 2.67 -5.89 -2.30
CA ARG A 12 3.54 -5.85 -1.12
C ARG A 12 3.18 -4.70 -0.22
N LEU A 13 3.24 -4.95 1.07
CA LEU A 13 3.21 -3.91 2.08
C LEU A 13 4.62 -3.33 2.22
N GLY A 14 4.75 -2.02 1.99
CA GLY A 14 6.01 -1.30 2.16
C GLY A 14 6.45 -1.28 3.63
N ARG A 15 7.69 -0.86 3.89
CA ARG A 15 8.16 -0.61 5.27
C ARG A 15 7.39 0.56 5.89
N VAL A 16 7.32 0.58 7.21
CA VAL A 16 6.77 1.71 7.96
C VAL A 16 7.54 2.98 7.62
N PHE A 17 6.84 4.11 7.48
CA PHE A 17 7.48 5.42 7.41
C PHE A 17 8.07 5.81 8.78
N GLY A 18 9.34 6.19 8.81
CA GLY A 18 9.99 6.64 10.04
C GLY A 18 10.36 5.48 10.95
N THR A 19 10.31 5.72 12.26
CA THR A 19 10.58 4.70 13.27
C THR A 19 9.33 3.85 13.48
N GLU A 20 9.51 2.53 13.51
CA GLU A 20 8.41 1.62 13.83
C GLU A 20 7.98 1.82 15.29
N PRO A 21 6.68 2.05 15.56
CA PRO A 21 6.18 2.16 16.92
C PRO A 21 6.43 0.88 17.72
N THR A 22 6.74 1.02 19.01
CA THR A 22 6.91 -0.13 19.92
C THR A 22 5.61 -0.90 20.12
N ALA A 23 4.47 -0.21 20.03
CA ALA A 23 3.13 -0.78 19.97
C ALA A 23 2.33 -0.04 18.90
N VAL A 24 1.59 -0.79 18.07
CA VAL A 24 0.78 -0.24 17.00
C VAL A 24 -0.68 -0.18 17.45
N SER A 25 -1.24 1.03 17.50
CA SER A 25 -2.64 1.29 17.90
C SER A 25 -3.55 1.61 16.71
N GLY A 26 -2.97 1.77 15.51
CA GLY A 26 -3.70 2.06 14.29
C GLY A 26 -2.76 2.08 13.09
N VAL A 27 -3.32 1.89 11.89
CA VAL A 27 -2.56 1.79 10.66
C VAL A 27 -3.13 2.69 9.57
N VAL A 28 -2.26 3.39 8.84
CA VAL A 28 -2.61 4.04 7.58
C VAL A 28 -1.96 3.30 6.41
N LEU A 29 -2.79 2.86 5.46
CA LEU A 29 -2.36 2.36 4.16
C LEU A 29 -2.42 3.48 3.14
N LEU A 30 -1.25 3.91 2.68
CA LEU A 30 -1.12 4.88 1.61
C LEU A 30 -1.25 4.17 0.27
N LEU A 31 -2.18 4.66 -0.54
CA LEU A 31 -2.57 4.12 -1.83
C LEU A 31 -2.06 5.05 -2.93
N PRO A 32 -0.92 4.71 -3.59
CA PRO A 32 -0.37 5.53 -4.66
C PRO A 32 -1.34 5.70 -5.84
N GLY A 33 -1.07 6.71 -6.65
CA GLY A 33 -1.76 6.87 -7.93
C GLY A 33 -1.47 5.74 -8.92
N GLY A 34 -2.13 5.80 -10.06
CA GLY A 34 -2.09 4.75 -11.07
C GLY A 34 -2.57 5.26 -12.41
N GLU A 35 -2.88 4.32 -13.29
CA GLU A 35 -3.49 4.60 -14.59
C GLU A 35 -4.86 3.94 -14.64
N GLU A 36 -5.74 4.41 -15.51
CA GLU A 36 -7.04 3.76 -15.72
C GLU A 36 -6.85 2.36 -16.33
N THR A 37 -5.98 2.24 -17.34
CA THR A 37 -5.70 0.98 -18.04
C THR A 37 -4.20 0.74 -18.19
N SER A 38 -3.67 -0.25 -17.48
CA SER A 38 -2.30 -0.73 -17.62
C SER A 38 -2.05 -2.05 -16.89
N VAL A 39 -1.43 -3.00 -17.58
CA VAL A 39 -0.92 -4.25 -16.97
C VAL A 39 0.58 -4.17 -16.65
N ARG A 40 1.19 -2.98 -16.67
CA ARG A 40 2.59 -2.80 -16.27
C ARG A 40 2.73 -2.74 -14.76
N ARG A 41 3.91 -3.11 -14.27
CA ARG A 41 4.25 -2.94 -12.85
C ARG A 41 4.44 -1.45 -12.54
N PRO A 42 3.93 -0.92 -11.41
CA PRO A 42 4.27 0.42 -10.98
C PRO A 42 5.76 0.54 -10.69
N SER A 43 6.35 1.71 -10.99
CA SER A 43 7.68 2.02 -10.47
C SER A 43 7.60 2.17 -8.95
N PRO A 44 8.32 1.37 -8.15
CA PRO A 44 8.26 1.47 -6.70
C PRO A 44 8.70 2.86 -6.19
N MET A 45 9.65 3.48 -6.89
CA MET A 45 10.16 4.81 -6.54
C MET A 45 9.12 5.90 -6.78
N LEU A 46 8.45 5.88 -7.95
CA LEU A 46 7.42 6.88 -8.27
C LEU A 46 6.18 6.70 -7.40
N ALA A 47 5.75 5.44 -7.19
CA ALA A 47 4.63 5.13 -6.31
C ALA A 47 4.89 5.63 -4.88
N ALA A 48 6.05 5.32 -4.31
CA ALA A 48 6.42 5.81 -2.98
C ALA A 48 6.58 7.33 -2.94
N ALA A 49 7.12 7.96 -3.99
CA ALA A 49 7.28 9.41 -4.06
C ALA A 49 5.93 10.14 -4.04
N SER A 50 4.93 9.63 -4.76
CA SER A 50 3.59 10.25 -4.87
C SER A 50 2.87 10.40 -3.51
N VAL A 51 3.14 9.51 -2.56
CA VAL A 51 2.54 9.51 -1.22
C VAL A 51 3.52 9.90 -0.11
N ARG A 52 4.79 10.18 -0.44
CA ARG A 52 5.88 10.37 0.55
C ARG A 52 5.63 11.54 1.49
N ALA A 53 5.14 12.66 0.97
CA ALA A 53 4.90 13.87 1.78
C ALA A 53 3.80 13.62 2.82
N LEU A 54 2.69 13.01 2.39
CA LEU A 54 1.59 12.62 3.27
C LEU A 54 2.07 11.60 4.32
N GLY A 55 2.75 10.54 3.88
CA GLY A 55 3.23 9.48 4.79
C GLY A 55 4.19 9.99 5.85
N ARG A 56 5.14 10.86 5.49
CA ARG A 56 6.04 11.49 6.47
C ARG A 56 5.31 12.43 7.44
N ARG A 57 4.24 13.08 7.02
CA ARG A 57 3.47 13.95 7.91
C ARG A 57 2.70 13.10 8.92
N LEU A 58 1.95 12.12 8.44
CA LEU A 58 1.17 11.21 9.27
C LEU A 58 2.03 10.43 10.25
N ALA A 59 3.14 9.85 9.79
CA ALA A 59 4.04 9.08 10.65
C ALA A 59 4.64 9.94 11.77
N ARG A 60 4.95 11.22 11.50
CA ARG A 60 5.49 12.13 12.53
C ARG A 60 4.42 12.58 13.51
N THR A 61 3.23 12.92 13.03
CA THR A 61 2.15 13.41 13.90
C THR A 61 1.51 12.30 14.72
N GLY A 62 1.46 11.08 14.18
CA GLY A 62 0.86 9.90 14.80
C GLY A 62 1.83 9.04 15.63
N ALA A 63 3.10 9.42 15.72
CA ALA A 63 4.14 8.58 16.32
C ALA A 63 3.88 8.30 17.80
N ALA A 64 3.41 9.32 18.54
CA ALA A 64 3.13 9.20 19.96
C ALA A 64 1.89 8.34 20.25
N GLU A 65 0.94 8.28 19.30
CA GLU A 65 -0.27 7.47 19.40
C GLU A 65 -0.08 6.03 18.89
N GLY A 66 1.12 5.66 18.41
CA GLY A 66 1.38 4.32 17.88
C GLY A 66 0.86 4.10 16.45
N LEU A 67 0.85 5.14 15.62
CA LEU A 67 0.39 5.05 14.23
C LEU A 67 1.47 4.45 13.32
N ALA A 68 1.20 3.29 12.73
CA ALA A 68 2.02 2.73 11.67
C ALA A 68 1.52 3.20 10.29
N VAL A 69 2.43 3.64 9.42
CA VAL A 69 2.07 4.16 8.08
C VAL A 69 2.84 3.39 7.02
N HIS A 70 2.12 2.70 6.13
CA HIS A 70 2.69 1.88 5.06
C HIS A 70 2.29 2.37 3.68
N VAL A 71 3.15 2.15 2.68
CA VAL A 71 2.77 2.26 1.26
C VAL A 71 2.34 0.90 0.75
N VAL A 72 1.23 0.84 0.00
CA VAL A 72 0.88 -0.36 -0.76
C VAL A 72 1.59 -0.34 -2.11
N HIS A 73 2.32 -1.41 -2.42
CA HIS A 73 2.94 -1.62 -3.71
C HIS A 73 2.10 -2.57 -4.56
N TYR A 74 1.36 -2.01 -5.53
CA TYR A 74 0.46 -2.77 -6.38
C TYR A 74 1.19 -3.73 -7.34
N ARG A 75 0.50 -4.81 -7.70
CA ARG A 75 0.86 -5.77 -8.76
C ARG A 75 0.89 -5.10 -10.13
N TYR A 76 -0.10 -4.24 -10.37
CA TYR A 76 -0.34 -3.54 -11.62
C TYR A 76 -0.61 -2.06 -11.33
N ARG A 77 -0.16 -1.17 -12.24
CA ARG A 77 -0.43 0.26 -12.11
C ARG A 77 -1.81 0.66 -12.63
N GLY A 78 -2.47 -0.21 -13.40
CA GLY A 78 -3.77 0.05 -14.00
C GLY A 78 -4.93 -0.44 -13.15
N TRP A 79 -6.01 0.33 -13.10
CA TRP A 79 -7.30 -0.11 -12.54
C TRP A 79 -7.89 -1.29 -13.32
N ASN A 80 -7.84 -1.23 -14.64
CA ASN A 80 -8.23 -2.30 -15.58
C ASN A 80 -9.70 -2.73 -15.46
N GLY A 81 -10.62 -1.75 -15.45
CA GLY A 81 -12.06 -2.01 -15.47
C GLY A 81 -12.57 -2.79 -14.25
N SER A 82 -13.26 -3.91 -14.49
CA SER A 82 -13.81 -4.78 -13.44
C SER A 82 -12.76 -5.55 -12.64
N GLU A 83 -11.53 -5.67 -13.17
CA GLU A 83 -10.45 -6.34 -12.45
C GLU A 83 -10.05 -5.56 -11.19
N ALA A 84 -10.11 -4.22 -11.24
CA ALA A 84 -9.87 -3.33 -10.12
C ALA A 84 -8.61 -3.69 -9.32
N HIS A 85 -7.49 -3.97 -10.01
CA HIS A 85 -6.31 -4.54 -9.36
C HIS A 85 -5.81 -3.72 -8.16
N PRO A 86 -5.73 -2.37 -8.21
CA PRO A 86 -5.31 -1.58 -7.06
C PRO A 86 -6.22 -1.76 -5.83
N ALA A 87 -7.54 -1.86 -6.02
CA ALA A 87 -8.47 -2.09 -4.92
C ALA A 87 -8.31 -3.49 -4.31
N ARG A 88 -8.09 -4.53 -5.14
CA ARG A 88 -7.79 -5.88 -4.65
C ARG A 88 -6.47 -5.92 -3.86
N ASP A 89 -5.49 -5.13 -4.29
CA ASP A 89 -4.19 -5.03 -3.60
C ASP A 89 -4.29 -4.25 -2.30
N ALA A 90 -5.16 -3.22 -2.25
CA ALA A 90 -5.47 -2.48 -1.02
C ALA A 90 -6.22 -3.36 -0.01
N ALA A 91 -7.20 -4.16 -0.46
CA ALA A 91 -7.91 -5.12 0.38
C ALA A 91 -6.95 -6.17 0.95
N TRP A 92 -6.09 -6.76 0.11
CA TRP A 92 -5.03 -7.64 0.59
C TRP A 92 -4.13 -6.95 1.61
N ALA A 93 -3.72 -5.70 1.38
CA ALA A 93 -2.87 -4.98 2.33
C ALA A 93 -3.57 -4.71 3.67
N ALA A 94 -4.90 -4.49 3.67
CA ALA A 94 -5.70 -4.37 4.88
C ALA A 94 -5.70 -5.68 5.69
N ASP A 95 -5.90 -6.82 5.02
CA ASP A 95 -5.82 -8.13 5.67
C ASP A 95 -4.41 -8.38 6.25
N GLU A 96 -3.37 -8.01 5.50
CA GLU A 96 -1.97 -8.16 5.94
C GLU A 96 -1.64 -7.35 7.19
N VAL A 97 -2.13 -6.10 7.28
CA VAL A 97 -1.87 -5.28 8.48
C VAL A 97 -2.61 -5.83 9.68
N VAL A 98 -3.83 -6.33 9.51
CA VAL A 98 -4.57 -6.99 10.61
C VAL A 98 -3.84 -8.27 11.05
N ARG A 99 -3.34 -9.08 10.12
CA ARG A 99 -2.51 -10.25 10.48
C ARG A 99 -1.23 -9.87 11.22
N ARG A 100 -0.60 -8.76 10.85
CA ARG A 100 0.68 -8.33 11.43
C ARG A 100 0.52 -7.66 12.79
N TYR A 101 -0.47 -6.78 12.93
CA TYR A 101 -0.62 -5.89 14.08
C TYR A 101 -1.82 -6.23 14.98
N GLY A 102 -2.66 -7.18 14.58
CA GLY A 102 -3.91 -7.53 15.28
C GLY A 102 -5.10 -6.68 14.80
N ASP A 103 -6.20 -6.77 15.54
CA ASP A 103 -7.45 -6.06 15.24
C ASP A 103 -7.33 -4.55 15.59
N VAL A 104 -6.58 -3.83 14.76
CA VAL A 104 -6.33 -2.39 14.90
C VAL A 104 -7.11 -1.60 13.84
N PRO A 105 -7.55 -0.36 14.13
CA PRO A 105 -8.16 0.50 13.13
C PRO A 105 -7.26 0.69 11.90
N VAL A 106 -7.82 0.49 10.70
CA VAL A 106 -7.14 0.68 9.42
C VAL A 106 -7.77 1.84 8.65
N CYS A 107 -6.96 2.82 8.28
CA CYS A 107 -7.33 3.95 7.45
C CYS A 107 -6.69 3.82 6.06
N LEU A 108 -7.49 3.98 5.01
CA LEU A 108 -7.01 4.03 3.63
C LEU A 108 -6.85 5.49 3.20
N ALA A 109 -5.67 5.85 2.69
CA ALA A 109 -5.38 7.20 2.24
C ALA A 109 -4.82 7.18 0.82
N GLY A 110 -5.68 7.49 -0.15
CA GLY A 110 -5.36 7.46 -1.57
C GLY A 110 -5.10 8.82 -2.20
N VAL A 111 -4.26 8.82 -3.22
CA VAL A 111 -4.04 9.98 -4.11
C VAL A 111 -4.41 9.59 -5.54
N ASP A 112 -5.08 10.49 -6.26
CA ASP A 112 -5.49 10.27 -7.66
C ASP A 112 -6.29 8.96 -7.81
N MET A 113 -5.93 8.06 -8.73
CA MET A 113 -6.55 6.74 -8.92
C MET A 113 -6.53 5.87 -7.65
N GLY A 114 -5.63 6.12 -6.71
CA GLY A 114 -5.59 5.40 -5.43
C GLY A 114 -6.73 5.77 -4.47
N GLY A 115 -7.47 6.85 -4.75
CA GLY A 115 -8.67 7.24 -3.97
C GLY A 115 -9.97 6.59 -4.43
N ARG A 116 -9.92 5.81 -5.53
CA ARG A 116 -11.06 5.07 -6.10
C ARG A 116 -11.18 3.69 -5.48
#